data_AF-A0A380EI82-F1
#
_entry.id   AF-A0A380EI82-F1
#
_cell.length_a   1.000
_cell.length_b   1.000
_cell.length_c   1.000
_cell.angle_alpha   90.00
_cell.angle_beta   90.00
_cell.angle_gamma   90.00
#
_symmetry.space_group_name_H-M   'P 1'
#
loop_
_entity.id
_entity.type
_entity.pdbx_description
1 polymer ?
#
loop_
_entity_poly.entity_id
_entity_poly.type
_entity_poly.pdbx_seq_one_letter_code
_entity_poly.pdbx_strand_id
1 'polypeptide(L)'
;MSRKTYEKIANINGMFNMLEQQIIHSQDMAHFRSEFFYVNHEHRENYEALLIYYKNSIDNPIVDGACYILALPEIFNSVDVSNQSYHFHGY
;
A
#
# COMPACT_ATOMS: atom_id res chain seq x y z
N MET A 1 32.33 -26.69 -6.73
CA MET A 1 31.11 -25.95 -7.17
C MET A 1 31.48 -25.05 -8.33
N SER A 2 30.62 -24.89 -9.35
CA SER A 2 30.92 -24.06 -10.52
C SER A 2 30.78 -22.57 -10.19
N ARG A 3 31.54 -21.68 -10.87
CA ARG A 3 31.41 -20.21 -10.71
C ARG A 3 29.96 -19.72 -10.84
N LYS A 4 29.20 -20.32 -11.76
CA LYS A 4 27.77 -20.03 -11.98
C LYS A 4 26.89 -20.38 -10.77
N THR A 5 27.30 -21.36 -9.95
CA THR A 5 26.61 -21.72 -8.72
C THR A 5 26.77 -20.63 -7.67
N TYR A 6 27.97 -20.07 -7.51
CA TYR A 6 28.24 -18.97 -6.58
C TYR A 6 27.52 -17.68 -6.96
N GLU A 7 27.51 -17.32 -8.25
CA GLU A 7 26.77 -16.15 -8.75
C GLU A 7 25.26 -16.26 -8.49
N LYS A 8 24.67 -17.45 -8.67
CA LYS A 8 23.26 -17.69 -8.35
C LYS A 8 22.97 -17.52 -6.86
N ILE A 9 23.83 -18.06 -5.99
CA ILE A 9 23.68 -17.94 -4.54
C ILE A 9 23.78 -16.47 -4.11
N ALA A 10 24.75 -15.72 -4.65
CA ALA A 10 24.89 -14.30 -4.38
C ALA A 10 23.66 -13.48 -4.81
N ASN A 11 23.11 -13.76 -6.00
CA ASN A 11 21.89 -13.11 -6.48
C ASN A 11 20.67 -13.44 -5.61
N ILE A 12 20.52 -14.70 -5.19
CA ILE A 12 19.44 -15.12 -4.30
C ILE A 12 19.51 -14.38 -2.97
N ASN A 13 20.69 -14.34 -2.35
CA ASN A 13 20.89 -13.63 -1.08
C ASN A 13 20.63 -12.12 -1.23
N GLY A 14 21.03 -11.52 -2.37
CA GLY A 14 20.72 -10.12 -2.68
C GLY A 14 19.22 -9.85 -2.77
N MET A 15 18.46 -10.72 -3.44
CA MET A 15 16.99 -10.59 -3.51
C MET A 15 16.33 -10.75 -2.13
N PHE A 16 16.77 -11.71 -1.32
CA PHE A 16 16.23 -11.90 0.04
C PHE A 16 16.46 -10.68 0.93
N ASN A 17 17.66 -10.08 0.87
CA ASN A 17 17.94 -8.85 1.62
C ASN A 17 17.03 -7.68 1.21
N MET A 18 16.77 -7.53 -0.10
CA MET A 18 15.87 -6.47 -0.59
C MET A 18 14.42 -6.70 -0.12
N LEU A 19 13.94 -7.95 -0.18
CA LEU A 19 12.60 -8.31 0.30
C LEU A 19 12.47 -8.07 1.81
N GLU A 20 13.48 -8.45 2.60
CA GLU A 20 13.49 -8.21 4.05
C GLU A 20 13.41 -6.71 4.36
N GLN A 21 14.20 -5.88 3.68
CA GLN A 21 14.13 -4.42 3.84
C GLN A 21 12.77 -3.84 3.44
N GLN A 22 12.14 -4.35 2.38
CA GLN A 22 10.79 -3.94 1.99
C GLN A 22 9.75 -4.30 3.05
N ILE A 23 9.86 -5.48 3.66
CA ILE A 23 8.96 -5.92 4.73
C ILE A 23 9.13 -5.03 5.97
N ILE A 24 10.37 -4.78 6.41
CA ILE A 24 10.65 -3.90 7.56
C ILE A 24 10.08 -2.51 7.31
N HIS A 25 10.35 -1.92 6.14
CA HIS A 25 9.83 -0.61 5.79
C HIS A 25 8.29 -0.57 5.80
N SER A 26 7.62 -1.61 5.30
CA SER A 26 6.16 -1.69 5.32
C SER A 26 5.58 -1.75 6.74
N GLN A 27 6.28 -2.40 7.68
CA GLN A 27 5.89 -2.46 9.09
C GLN A 27 6.06 -1.11 9.78
N ASP A 28 7.18 -0.43 9.54
CA ASP A 28 7.42 0.92 10.07
C ASP A 28 6.34 1.91 9.60
N MET A 29 5.96 1.84 8.32
CA MET A 29 4.90 2.67 7.77
C MET A 29 3.52 2.31 8.37
N ALA A 30 3.23 1.03 8.61
CA ALA A 30 2.00 0.62 9.29
C ALA A 30 1.94 1.11 10.74
N HIS A 31 3.08 1.09 11.46
CA HIS A 31 3.19 1.69 12.78
C HIS A 31 2.94 3.20 12.74
N PHE A 32 3.57 3.91 11.79
CA PHE A 32 3.37 5.35 11.62
C PHE A 32 1.91 5.71 11.31
N ARG A 33 1.26 4.98 10.39
CA ARG A 33 -0.17 5.18 10.07
C ARG A 33 -1.08 4.87 11.24
N SER A 34 -0.70 3.96 12.15
CA SER A 34 -1.50 3.65 13.33
C SER A 34 -1.65 4.81 14.31
N GLU A 35 -0.71 5.77 14.26
CA GLU A 35 -0.70 6.98 15.10
C GLU A 35 -1.42 8.17 14.47
N PHE A 36 -1.96 8.03 13.25
CA PHE A 36 -2.74 9.08 12.63
C PHE A 36 -4.04 9.33 13.38
N PHE A 37 -4.58 10.53 13.19
CA PHE A 37 -5.92 10.83 13.64
C PHE A 37 -6.92 10.00 12.81
N TYR A 38 -7.91 9.38 13.46
CA TYR A 38 -9.04 8.75 12.78
C TYR A 38 -10.32 9.17 13.50
N VAL A 39 -11.40 9.41 12.75
CA VAL A 39 -12.69 9.78 13.35
C VAL A 39 -13.27 8.65 14.21
N ASN A 40 -13.03 7.39 13.82
CA ASN A 40 -13.41 6.19 14.54
C ASN A 40 -12.56 4.99 14.06
N HIS A 41 -12.80 3.80 14.62
CA HIS A 41 -12.11 2.58 14.21
C HIS A 41 -12.40 2.19 12.75
N GLU A 42 -13.64 2.37 12.29
CA GLU A 42 -14.08 2.04 10.93
C GLU A 42 -13.29 2.84 9.88
N HIS A 43 -13.05 4.12 10.13
CA HIS A 43 -12.22 4.97 9.26
C HIS A 43 -10.82 4.38 9.05
N ARG A 44 -10.20 3.85 10.10
CA ARG A 44 -8.88 3.21 10.02
C ARG A 44 -8.93 1.91 9.22
N GLU A 45 -9.94 1.08 9.44
CA GLU A 45 -10.10 -0.19 8.73
C GLU A 45 -10.32 0.04 7.23
N ASN A 46 -11.18 1.01 6.90
CA ASN A 46 -11.45 1.41 5.51
C ASN A 46 -10.18 1.93 4.83
N TYR A 47 -9.37 2.73 5.54
CA TYR A 47 -8.14 3.29 5.01
C TYR A 47 -7.12 2.20 4.67
N GLU A 48 -6.85 1.27 5.58
CA GLU A 48 -5.93 0.16 5.31
C GLU A 48 -6.45 -0.74 4.18
N ALA A 49 -7.78 -0.93 4.07
CA ALA A 49 -8.37 -1.66 2.94
C ALA A 49 -8.15 -0.93 1.60
N LEU A 50 -8.30 0.40 1.56
CA LEU A 50 -8.08 1.21 0.36
C LEU A 50 -6.62 1.27 -0.08
N LEU A 51 -5.66 1.26 0.86
CA LEU A 51 -4.23 1.17 0.53
C LEU A 51 -3.88 -0.13 -0.18
N ILE A 52 -4.49 -1.25 0.24
CA ILE A 52 -4.30 -2.56 -0.41
C ILE A 52 -4.93 -2.56 -1.81
N TYR A 53 -6.09 -1.92 -1.97
CA TYR A 53 -6.79 -1.83 -3.25
C TYR A 53 -6.04 -0.94 -4.25
N TYR A 54 -5.63 0.27 -3.84
CA TYR A 54 -4.87 1.20 -4.66
C TYR A 54 -3.37 1.05 -4.44
N LYS A 55 -2.75 0.06 -5.11
CA LYS A 55 -1.31 -0.24 -4.98
C LYS A 55 -0.38 0.96 -5.21
N ASN A 56 -0.80 1.92 -6.02
CA ASN A 56 -0.02 3.14 -6.30
C ASN A 56 0.08 4.09 -5.08
N SER A 57 -0.67 3.84 -4.00
CA SER A 57 -0.60 4.63 -2.77
C SER A 57 0.75 4.51 -2.06
N ILE A 58 1.46 3.40 -2.22
CA ILE A 58 2.75 3.15 -1.55
C ILE A 58 3.82 4.17 -1.96
N ASP A 59 3.79 4.57 -3.22
CA ASP A 59 4.82 5.39 -3.87
C ASP A 59 4.29 6.76 -4.33
N ASN A 60 2.98 7.01 -4.22
CA ASN A 60 2.35 8.29 -4.54
C ASN A 60 1.56 8.87 -3.34
N PRO A 61 2.10 9.88 -2.63
CA PRO A 61 1.44 10.53 -1.51
C PRO A 61 0.07 11.14 -1.83
N ILE A 62 -0.19 11.49 -3.10
CA ILE A 62 -1.49 12.03 -3.53
C ILE A 62 -2.55 10.91 -3.48
N VAL A 63 -2.19 9.72 -3.92
CA VAL A 63 -3.07 8.55 -3.89
C VAL A 63 -3.27 8.08 -2.45
N ASP A 64 -2.22 8.09 -1.63
CA ASP A 64 -2.32 7.81 -0.19
C ASP A 64 -3.28 8.78 0.52
N GLY A 65 -3.10 10.09 0.32
CA GLY A 65 -4.02 11.09 0.86
C GLY A 65 -5.45 10.94 0.38
N ALA A 66 -5.65 10.57 -0.89
CA ALA A 66 -6.97 10.27 -1.43
C ALA A 66 -7.59 9.03 -0.76
N CYS A 67 -6.82 7.96 -0.53
CA CYS A 67 -7.27 6.78 0.20
C CYS A 67 -7.71 7.14 1.63
N TYR A 68 -6.97 8.00 2.31
CA TYR A 68 -7.33 8.45 3.66
C TYR A 68 -8.65 9.23 3.69
N ILE A 69 -8.89 10.15 2.75
CA ILE A 69 -10.16 10.88 2.69
C ILE A 69 -11.33 9.97 2.29
N LEU A 70 -11.14 9.12 1.29
CA LEU A 70 -12.18 8.19 0.82
C LEU A 70 -12.56 7.16 1.89
N ALA A 71 -11.68 6.89 2.85
CA ALA A 71 -11.94 5.99 3.96
C ALA A 71 -12.95 6.53 4.99
N LEU A 72 -13.22 7.84 4.99
CA LEU A 72 -14.18 8.43 5.91
C LEU A 72 -15.52 7.70 5.78
N PRO A 73 -16.12 7.18 6.88
CA PRO A 73 -17.32 6.35 6.80
C PRO A 73 -18.48 7.00 6.05
N GLU A 74 -18.61 8.33 6.13
CA GLU A 74 -19.62 9.09 5.39
C GLU A 74 -19.47 8.97 3.87
N ILE A 75 -18.22 8.89 3.38
CA ILE A 75 -17.89 8.75 1.96
C ILE A 75 -17.88 7.26 1.59
N PHE A 76 -17.14 6.45 2.34
CA PHE A 76 -16.94 5.03 2.05
C PHE A 76 -18.25 4.24 1.96
N ASN A 77 -19.21 4.54 2.85
CA ASN A 77 -20.50 3.84 2.86
C ASN A 77 -21.51 4.41 1.85
N SER A 78 -21.27 5.62 1.32
CA SER A 78 -22.16 6.30 0.38
C SER A 78 -21.69 6.20 -1.08
N VAL A 79 -20.43 5.85 -1.30
CA VAL A 79 -19.78 5.79 -2.62
C VAL A 79 -19.26 4.38 -2.83
N ASP A 80 -19.59 3.78 -3.96
CA ASP A 80 -18.97 2.52 -4.35
C ASP A 80 -17.53 2.77 -4.83
N VAL A 81 -16.62 2.82 -3.87
CA VAL A 81 -15.17 3.02 -4.07
C VAL A 81 -14.51 1.84 -4.80
N SER A 82 -15.20 0.70 -4.91
CA SER A 82 -14.70 -0.54 -5.49
C SER A 82 -15.06 -0.75 -6.96
N ASN A 83 -16.10 -0.05 -7.46
CA ASN A 83 -16.58 -0.15 -8.85
C ASN A 83 -16.00 0.90 -9.82
N GLN A 84 -14.97 1.64 -9.43
CA GLN A 84 -14.37 2.65 -10.31
C GLN A 84 -13.44 2.04 -11.37
N SER A 85 -13.99 1.15 -12.21
CA SER A 85 -13.49 0.89 -13.56
C SER A 85 -13.88 2.05 -14.49
N TYR A 86 -13.56 3.29 -14.11
CA TYR A 86 -13.75 4.42 -14.99
C TYR A 86 -12.65 4.38 -16.06
N HIS A 87 -13.02 3.87 -17.24
CA HIS A 87 -12.45 4.35 -18.48
C HIS A 87 -12.55 5.88 -18.47
N PHE A 88 -11.46 6.56 -18.12
CA PHE A 88 -11.28 7.97 -18.44
C PHE A 88 -11.27 8.09 -19.97
N HIS A 89 -12.46 8.22 -20.58
CA HIS A 89 -12.57 8.86 -21.89
C HIS A 89 -12.30 10.34 -21.64
N GLY A 90 -11.04 10.72 -21.83
CA GLY A 90 -10.67 12.12 -21.92
C GLY A 90 -11.53 12.82 -22.97
N TYR A 91 -12.10 13.94 -22.58
CA TYR A 91 -12.59 14.96 -23.51
C TYR A 91 -11.40 15.65 -24.17
#